data_AF-A0A4Q9MFZ3-F1
#
_entry.id   AF-A0A4Q9MFZ3-F1
#
_cell.length_a   1.000
_cell.length_b   1.000
_cell.length_c   1.000
_cell.angle_alpha   90.00
_cell.angle_beta   90.00
_cell.angle_gamma   90.00
#
_symmetry.space_group_name_H-M   'P 1'
#
loop_
_entity.id
_entity.type
_entity.pdbx_description
1 polymer ?
#
loop_
_entity_poly.entity_id
_entity_poly.type
_entity_poly.pdbx_seq_one_letter_code
_entity_poly.pdbx_strand_id
1 'polypeptide(L)' 'MRLIDTTTGEFRSINGPLDVPYAILSHTWFLDGEQSYRDILAIQESFRAQRN' A
#
# COMPACT_ATOMS: atom_id res chain seq x y z
N MET A 1 -15.05 -5.64 -1.35
CA MET A 1 -13.98 -4.62 -1.39
C MET A 1 -13.48 -4.35 0.03
N ARG A 2 -12.20 -4.00 0.20
CA ARG A 2 -11.64 -3.59 1.49
C ARG A 2 -11.24 -2.12 1.40
N LEU A 3 -11.89 -1.25 2.18
CA LEU A 3 -11.67 0.20 2.18
C LEU A 3 -11.10 0.66 3.53
N ILE A 4 -10.37 1.76 3.54
CA ILE A 4 -9.94 2.43 4.78
C ILE A 4 -10.95 3.52 5.14
N ASP A 5 -11.47 3.49 6.36
CA ASP A 5 -12.24 4.60 6.91
C ASP A 5 -11.25 5.69 7.34
N THR A 6 -11.31 6.86 6.72
CA THR A 6 -10.34 7.94 6.96
C THR A 6 -10.55 8.68 8.28
N THR A 7 -11.68 8.51 8.94
CA THR A 7 -11.95 9.11 10.26
C THR A 7 -11.36 8.26 11.37
N THR A 8 -11.42 6.93 11.22
CA THR A 8 -10.99 5.97 12.24
C THR A 8 -9.65 5.30 11.95
N GLY A 9 -9.21 5.28 10.69
CA GLY A 9 -8.01 4.58 10.23
C GLY A 9 -8.19 3.06 10.07
N GLU A 10 -9.39 2.54 10.30
CA GLU A 10 -9.66 1.11 10.27
C GLU A 10 -10.04 0.61 8.88
N PHE A 11 -9.74 -0.66 8.61
CA PHE A 11 -10.19 -1.32 7.39
C PHE A 11 -11.59 -1.90 7.56
N ARG A 12 -12.47 -1.64 6.60
CA ARG A 12 -13.81 -2.21 6.53
C ARG A 12 -14.00 -3.04 5.27
N SER A 13 -14.76 -4.13 5.42
CA SER A 13 -15.19 -4.97 4.31
C SER A 13 -16.56 -4.50 3.83
N ILE A 14 -16.66 -4.17 2.55
CA ILE A 14 -17.89 -3.72 1.88
C ILE A 14 -18.21 -4.72 0.76
N ASN A 15 -19.46 -5.15 0.64
CA ASN A 15 -19.85 -6.19 -0.31
C ASN A 15 -20.03 -5.63 -1.74
N GLY A 16 -20.65 -4.46 -1.88
CA GLY A 16 -20.93 -3.82 -3.17
C GLY A 16 -20.20 -2.49 -3.37
N PRO A 17 -19.76 -2.17 -4.60
CA PRO A 17 -19.15 -0.87 -4.90
C PRO A 17 -20.15 0.29 -4.80
N LEU A 18 -21.45 0.06 -4.96
CA LEU A 18 -22.45 1.12 -4.86
C LEU A 18 -22.98 1.33 -3.44
N ASP A 19 -22.56 0.50 -2.49
CA ASP A 19 -23.07 0.54 -1.11
C ASP A 19 -22.58 1.78 -0.36
N VAL A 20 -21.43 2.31 -0.76
CA VAL A 20 -20.79 3.46 -0.11
C VAL A 20 -20.10 4.36 -1.14
N PRO A 21 -20.10 5.69 -0.96
CA PRO A 21 -19.19 6.56 -1.67
C PRO A 21 -17.75 6.24 -1.29
N TYR A 22 -16.87 6.08 -2.27
CA TYR A 22 -15.44 5.87 -2.06
C TYR A 22 -14.63 6.55 -3.17
N ALA A 23 -13.37 6.82 -2.87
CA ALA A 23 -12.40 7.31 -3.85
C ALA A 23 -11.20 6.36 -3.87
N ILE A 24 -10.65 6.13 -5.06
CA ILE A 24 -9.38 5.44 -5.23
C ILE A 24 -8.29 6.50 -5.21
N LEU A 25 -7.41 6.43 -4.21
CA LEU A 25 -6.19 7.23 -4.19
C LEU A 25 -5.12 6.51 -5.02
N SER A 26 -5.02 6.88 -6.29
CA SER A 26 -3.90 6.50 -7.15
C SER A 26 -2.85 7.59 -7.04
N HIS A 27 -1.98 7.51 -6.03
CA HIS A 27 -0.85 8.43 -5.89
C HIS A 27 0.44 7.71 -6.30
N THR A 28 1.08 8.19 -7.35
CA THR A 28 2.48 7.84 -7.62
C THR A 28 3.34 8.61 -6.61
N TRP A 29 3.82 7.91 -5.58
CA TRP A 29 4.65 8.51 -4.51
C TRP A 29 5.96 9.11 -5.04
N PHE A 30 6.39 8.67 -6.21
CA PHE A 30 7.58 9.14 -6.88
C PHE A 30 7.33 9.23 -8.39
N LEU A 31 7.63 10.39 -8.98
CA LEU A 31 7.27 10.68 -10.37
C LEU A 31 7.94 9.71 -11.37
N ASP A 32 9.13 9.21 -11.02
CA ASP A 32 9.89 8.26 -11.86
C ASP A 32 9.48 6.79 -11.61
N GLY A 33 8.43 6.55 -10.80
CA GLY A 33 7.82 5.24 -10.61
C GLY A 33 7.84 4.76 -9.16
N GLU A 34 7.04 3.74 -8.86
CA GLU A 34 7.08 3.09 -7.55
C GLU A 34 8.34 2.23 -7.41
N GLN A 35 8.83 2.10 -6.18
CA GLN A 35 9.94 1.20 -5.86
C GLN A 35 9.57 -0.23 -6.28
N SER A 36 10.42 -0.88 -7.05
CA SER A 36 10.12 -2.23 -7.53
C SER A 36 10.23 -3.25 -6.40
N TYR A 37 9.55 -4.40 -6.56
CA TYR A 37 9.70 -5.52 -5.63
C TYR A 37 11.17 -5.98 -5.52
N ARG A 38 11.95 -5.87 -6.60
CA ARG A 38 13.38 -6.22 -6.60
C ARG A 38 14.20 -5.28 -5.70
N ASP A 39 13.89 -3.99 -5.72
CA ASP A 39 14.57 -3.01 -4.87
C ASP A 39 14.26 -3.25 -3.39
N ILE A 40 13.02 -3.66 -3.08
CA ILE A 40 12.64 -4.09 -1.71
C ILE A 40 13.45 -5.31 -1.28
N LEU A 41 13.60 -6.32 -2.15
CA LEU A 41 14.39 -7.51 -1.83
C LEU A 41 15.86 -7.15 -1.57
N ALA A 42 16.46 -6.29 -2.39
CA ALA A 42 17.84 -5.85 -2.20
C ALA A 42 18.04 -5.14 -0.85
N ILE A 43 17.10 -4.28 -0.44
CA ILE A 43 17.12 -3.65 0.89
C ILE A 43 17.06 -4.73 1.97
N GLN A 44 16.13 -5.68 1.90
CA GLN A 44 15.99 -6.75 2.89
C GLN A 44 17.25 -7.62 3.00
N GLU A 45 17.88 -7.95 1.87
CA GLU A 45 19.14 -8.71 1.83
C GLU A 45 20.29 -7.92 2.47
N SER A 46 20.42 -6.63 2.16
CA SER A 46 21.46 -5.78 2.78
C SER A 46 21.34 -5.73 4.32
N PHE A 47 20.12 -5.64 4.85
CA PHE A 47 19.86 -5.70 6.29
C PHE A 47 20.18 -7.06 6.90
N ARG A 48 19.95 -8.17 6.18
CA ARG A 48 20.32 -9.51 6.62
C ARG A 48 21.83 -9.70 6.64
N ALA A 49 22.53 -9.21 5.62
CA ALA A 49 23.98 -9.29 5.50
C ALA A 49 24.71 -8.49 6.60
N GLN A 50 24.16 -7.35 7.02
CA GLN A 50 24.71 -6.55 8.14
C GLN A 50 24.52 -7.19 9.52
N ARG A 51 23.70 -8.23 9.62
CA ARG A 51 23.35 -8.91 10.89
C ARG A 51 24.11 -10.20 11.14
N ASN A 52 24.94 -10.63 10.19
CA ASN A 52 25.85 -11.77 10.27
C ASN A 52 27.29 -11.29 10.39
#